data_AF-A0A2H0Q3X2-F1
#
_entry.id   AF-A0A2H0Q3X2-F1
#
_cell.length_a   1.000
_cell.length_b   1.000
_cell.length_c   1.000
_cell.angle_alpha   90.00
_cell.angle_beta   90.00
_cell.angle_gamma   90.00
#
_symmetry.space_group_name_H-M   'P 1'
#
loop_
_entity.id
_entity.type
_entity.pdbx_description
1 polymer ?
#
loop_
_entity_poly.entity_id
_entity_poly.type
_entity_poly.pdbx_seq_one_letter_code
_entity_poly.pdbx_strand_id
1 'polypeptide(L)'
;MNYYTNLDSLGSLRIRGFFVGWPNPPANDVFIKLLKSSYRVVIAVDDQKLVGFITAISDGVLSAYIPFLEVLPEYQSKGIGKELVSIMKEQLSNLYMVDLLCDQALVSYYEKLGMIPASGAMIRNYNNQSGV
;
A
#
# COMPACT_ATOMS: atom_id res chain seq x y z
N MET A 1 -2.94 -9.29 -15.42
CA MET A 1 -2.95 -8.51 -14.17
C MET A 1 -4.28 -8.74 -13.48
N ASN A 2 -4.24 -9.31 -12.28
CA ASN A 2 -5.42 -9.53 -11.44
C ASN A 2 -5.25 -8.75 -10.13
N TYR A 3 -6.37 -8.34 -9.53
CA TYR A 3 -6.39 -7.62 -8.26
C TYR A 3 -7.22 -8.40 -7.24
N TYR A 4 -6.71 -8.53 -6.02
CA TYR A 4 -7.38 -9.25 -4.95
C TYR A 4 -7.45 -8.41 -3.69
N THR A 5 -8.60 -8.45 -3.01
CA THR A 5 -8.86 -7.74 -1.74
C THR A 5 -8.72 -8.65 -0.50
N ASN A 6 -8.30 -9.89 -0.71
CA ASN A 6 -7.98 -10.87 0.32
C ASN A 6 -6.61 -11.50 0.03
N LEU A 7 -6.13 -12.33 0.97
CA LEU A 7 -4.79 -12.92 0.93
C LEU A 7 -4.82 -14.45 0.82
N ASP A 8 -5.93 -15.02 0.34
CA ASP A 8 -6.12 -16.48 0.30
C ASP A 8 -5.08 -17.16 -0.61
N SER A 9 -4.71 -16.49 -1.71
CA SER A 9 -3.70 -16.97 -2.65
C SER A 9 -2.25 -16.66 -2.24
N LEU A 10 -2.03 -15.89 -1.17
CA LEU A 10 -0.71 -15.33 -0.84
C LEU A 10 0.37 -16.41 -0.68
N GLY A 11 0.02 -17.58 -0.13
CA GLY A 11 0.96 -18.69 0.07
C GLY A 11 1.49 -19.31 -1.23
N SER A 12 0.85 -19.06 -2.36
CA SER A 12 1.25 -19.54 -3.69
C SER A 12 2.05 -18.51 -4.50
N LEU A 13 2.10 -17.26 -4.03
CA LEU A 13 2.71 -16.16 -4.77
C LEU A 13 4.20 -16.06 -4.51
N ARG A 14 4.96 -15.73 -5.57
CA ARG A 14 6.35 -15.29 -5.47
C ARG A 14 6.37 -13.85 -4.99
N ILE A 15 6.93 -13.63 -3.80
CA ILE A 15 7.02 -12.33 -3.13
C ILE A 15 8.50 -11.93 -3.03
N ARG A 16 8.89 -10.90 -3.78
CA ARG A 16 10.25 -10.35 -3.77
C ARG A 16 10.30 -8.96 -4.42
N GLY A 17 11.28 -8.15 -4.02
CA GLY A 17 11.61 -6.89 -4.70
C GLY A 17 10.86 -5.64 -4.21
N PHE A 18 10.15 -5.74 -3.09
CA PHE A 18 9.48 -4.62 -2.44
C PHE A 18 10.39 -3.88 -1.45
N PHE A 19 9.92 -2.74 -0.96
CA PHE A 19 10.65 -1.78 -0.12
C PHE A 19 11.89 -1.23 -0.84
N VAL A 20 11.76 -0.93 -2.13
CA VAL A 20 12.86 -0.42 -2.94
C VAL A 20 13.37 0.91 -2.37
N GLY A 21 14.69 1.01 -2.17
CA GLY A 21 15.34 2.19 -1.63
C GLY A 21 15.33 2.30 -0.10
N TRP A 22 14.74 1.35 0.62
CA TRP A 22 14.82 1.31 2.08
C TRP A 22 16.20 0.80 2.53
N PRO A 23 16.89 1.50 3.44
CA PRO A 23 18.21 1.06 3.92
C PRO A 23 18.14 -0.21 4.78
N ASN A 24 17.06 -0.40 5.54
CA ASN A 24 16.80 -1.60 6.34
C ASN A 24 15.37 -2.11 6.09
N PRO A 25 15.11 -2.79 4.94
CA PRO A 25 13.77 -3.21 4.57
C PRO A 25 13.27 -4.39 5.43
N PRO A 26 11.95 -4.51 5.63
CA PRO A 26 11.36 -5.70 6.24
C PRO A 26 11.72 -6.98 5.48
N ALA A 27 11.98 -8.07 6.21
CA ALA A 27 12.08 -9.40 5.64
C ALA A 27 10.70 -9.88 5.14
N ASN A 28 10.69 -10.91 4.28
CA ASN A 28 9.46 -11.40 3.64
C ASN A 28 8.39 -11.87 4.64
N ASP A 29 8.79 -12.46 5.76
CA ASP A 29 7.88 -12.89 6.83
C ASP A 29 7.22 -11.70 7.54
N VAL A 30 7.99 -10.65 7.83
CA VAL A 30 7.47 -9.37 8.37
C VAL A 30 6.54 -8.70 7.36
N PHE A 31 6.90 -8.70 6.08
CA PHE A 31 6.04 -8.17 5.02
C PHE A 31 4.70 -8.91 4.92
N ILE A 32 4.73 -10.24 4.94
CA ILE A 32 3.51 -11.07 4.96
C ILE A 32 2.66 -10.76 6.20
N LYS A 33 3.29 -10.62 7.37
CA LYS A 33 2.61 -10.25 8.61
C LYS A 33 1.95 -8.86 8.49
N LEU A 34 2.63 -7.90 7.89
CA LEU A 34 2.12 -6.53 7.63
C LEU A 34 0.86 -6.59 6.76
N LEU A 35 0.90 -7.33 5.64
CA LEU A 35 -0.26 -7.47 4.75
C LEU A 35 -1.45 -8.08 5.50
N LYS A 36 -1.22 -9.14 6.28
CA LYS A 36 -2.26 -9.84 7.05
C LYS A 36 -2.83 -9.02 8.20
N SER A 37 -2.04 -8.11 8.77
CA SER A 37 -2.46 -7.28 9.91
C SER A 37 -3.18 -6.00 9.49
N SER A 38 -3.28 -5.73 8.18
CA SER A 38 -3.91 -4.51 7.66
C SER A 38 -5.44 -4.61 7.77
N TYR A 39 -6.10 -3.47 8.04
CA TYR A 39 -7.57 -3.39 8.06
C TYR A 39 -8.17 -3.71 6.69
N ARG A 40 -7.56 -3.16 5.63
CA ARG A 40 -7.81 -3.53 4.24
C ARG A 40 -6.48 -3.70 3.51
N VAL A 41 -6.48 -4.59 2.53
CA VAL A 41 -5.35 -4.83 1.64
C VAL A 41 -5.86 -5.04 0.23
N VAL A 42 -5.14 -4.52 -0.76
CA VAL A 42 -5.33 -4.87 -2.15
C VAL A 42 -3.98 -5.26 -2.74
N ILE A 43 -3.92 -6.40 -3.40
CA ILE A 43 -2.71 -6.89 -4.08
C ILE A 43 -2.92 -6.94 -5.59
N ALA A 44 -1.90 -6.55 -6.35
CA ALA A 44 -1.82 -6.72 -7.79
C ALA A 44 -0.91 -7.91 -8.12
N VAL A 45 -1.43 -8.84 -8.91
CA VAL A 45 -0.77 -10.11 -9.23
C VAL A 45 -0.67 -10.27 -10.75
N ASP A 46 0.53 -10.63 -11.19
CA ASP A 46 0.80 -11.02 -12.57
C ASP A 46 1.27 -12.47 -12.58
N ASP A 47 0.43 -13.36 -13.12
CA ASP A 47 0.58 -14.82 -13.02
C ASP A 47 0.74 -15.29 -11.55
N GLN A 48 1.91 -15.81 -11.16
CA GLN A 48 2.20 -16.22 -9.78
C GLN A 48 3.08 -15.21 -9.03
N LYS A 49 3.17 -13.96 -9.50
CA LYS A 49 4.03 -12.92 -8.89
C LYS A 49 3.20 -11.81 -8.28
N LEU A 50 3.48 -11.49 -7.02
CA LEU A 50 3.00 -10.25 -6.40
C LEU A 50 3.80 -9.08 -6.98
N VAL A 51 3.12 -8.15 -7.64
CA VAL A 51 3.77 -7.04 -8.39
C VAL A 51 3.41 -5.65 -7.87
N GLY A 52 2.39 -5.55 -7.00
CA GLY A 52 2.06 -4.33 -6.29
C GLY A 52 1.12 -4.61 -5.13
N PHE A 53 1.10 -3.70 -4.16
CA PHE A 53 0.19 -3.78 -3.02
C PHE A 53 -0.16 -2.40 -2.49
N ILE A 54 -1.28 -2.31 -1.80
CA ILE A 54 -1.70 -1.17 -0.99
C ILE A 54 -2.38 -1.68 0.27
N THR A 55 -2.14 -1.01 1.40
CA THR A 55 -2.71 -1.37 2.70
C THR A 55 -3.36 -0.17 3.35
N ALA A 56 -4.36 -0.41 4.19
CA ALA A 56 -4.92 0.59 5.09
C ALA A 56 -4.98 0.08 6.53
N ILE A 57 -4.80 0.98 7.48
CA ILE A 57 -5.15 0.82 8.90
C ILE A 57 -6.38 1.67 9.18
N SER A 58 -7.27 1.23 10.09
CA SER A 58 -8.52 1.96 10.38
C SER A 58 -9.08 1.56 11.73
N ASP A 59 -9.89 2.45 12.31
CA ASP A 59 -10.79 2.15 13.43
C ASP A 59 -12.07 1.39 13.01
N GLY A 60 -12.34 1.29 11.71
CA GLY A 60 -13.53 0.65 11.15
C GLY A 60 -14.82 1.46 11.28
N VAL A 61 -14.73 2.71 11.77
CA VAL A 61 -15.89 3.56 12.09
C VAL A 61 -15.82 4.88 11.35
N LEU A 62 -14.69 5.58 11.40
CA LEU A 62 -14.57 6.96 10.95
C LEU A 62 -13.32 7.21 10.10
N SER A 63 -12.18 6.62 10.47
CA SER A 63 -10.87 7.03 9.96
C SER A 63 -10.03 5.88 9.43
N ALA A 64 -9.32 6.13 8.32
CA ALA A 64 -8.31 5.24 7.79
C ALA A 64 -7.04 5.99 7.35
N TYR A 65 -5.91 5.30 7.46
CA TYR A 65 -4.62 5.76 6.95
C TYR A 65 -4.05 4.72 6.00
N ILE A 66 -3.50 5.16 4.86
CA ILE A 66 -2.82 4.30 3.87
C ILE A 66 -1.31 4.43 4.08
N PRO A 67 -0.68 3.54 4.88
CA PRO A 67 0.75 3.63 5.17
C PRO A 67 1.64 3.18 3.99
N PHE A 68 1.16 2.26 3.15
CA PHE A 68 1.96 1.65 2.10
C PHE A 68 1.16 1.54 0.80
N LEU A 69 1.80 1.99 -0.28
CA LEU A 69 1.46 1.72 -1.67
C LEU A 69 2.78 1.52 -2.41
N GLU A 70 2.97 0.36 -3.03
CA GLU A 70 4.16 0.11 -3.83
C GLU A 70 3.81 -0.76 -5.05
N VAL A 71 4.45 -0.43 -6.17
CA VAL A 71 4.45 -1.24 -7.39
C VAL A 71 5.90 -1.48 -7.77
N LEU A 72 6.24 -2.73 -8.08
CA LEU A 72 7.60 -3.11 -8.48
C LEU A 72 8.08 -2.24 -9.64
N PRO A 73 9.36 -1.81 -9.67
CA PRO A 73 9.87 -0.86 -10.67
C PRO A 73 9.55 -1.23 -12.12
N GLU A 74 9.69 -2.50 -12.50
CA GLU A 74 9.41 -2.99 -13.85
C GLU A 74 7.91 -3.06 -14.22
N TYR A 75 7.03 -2.79 -13.25
CA TYR A 75 5.58 -2.72 -13.36
C TYR A 75 5.02 -1.30 -13.21
N GLN A 76 5.87 -0.31 -12.90
CA GLN A 76 5.45 1.09 -12.79
C GLN A 76 5.05 1.68 -14.15
N SER A 77 4.33 2.81 -14.12
CA SER A 77 3.80 3.50 -15.31
C SER A 77 2.83 2.70 -16.18
N LYS A 78 2.29 1.58 -15.66
CA LYS A 78 1.28 0.74 -16.32
C LYS A 78 -0.14 0.90 -15.74
N GLY A 79 -0.37 1.92 -14.91
CA GLY A 79 -1.67 2.19 -14.27
C GLY A 79 -1.98 1.36 -13.02
N ILE A 80 -1.12 0.41 -12.64
CA ILE A 80 -1.35 -0.49 -11.49
C ILE A 80 -1.53 0.28 -10.17
N GLY A 81 -0.67 1.27 -9.90
CA GLY A 81 -0.78 2.08 -8.68
C GLY A 81 -2.11 2.84 -8.59
N LYS A 82 -2.60 3.34 -9.73
CA LYS A 82 -3.90 4.01 -9.82
C LYS A 82 -5.04 3.04 -9.50
N GLU A 83 -4.98 1.84 -10.06
CA GLU A 83 -6.00 0.81 -9.83
C GLU A 83 -6.03 0.37 -8.36
N LEU A 84 -4.85 0.14 -7.76
CA LEU A 84 -4.72 -0.17 -6.33
C LEU A 84 -5.38 0.90 -5.44
N VAL A 85 -5.10 2.18 -5.69
CA VAL A 85 -5.72 3.29 -4.96
C VAL A 85 -7.23 3.36 -5.20
N SER A 86 -7.68 3.14 -6.43
CA SER A 86 -9.10 3.16 -6.78
C SER A 86 -9.88 2.10 -6.00
N ILE A 87 -9.42 0.85 -6.02
CA ILE A 87 -10.03 -0.26 -5.28
C ILE A 87 -9.99 0.01 -3.77
N MET A 88 -8.87 0.49 -3.24
CA MET A 88 -8.76 0.81 -1.81
C MET A 88 -9.76 1.91 -1.39
N LYS A 89 -9.92 2.97 -2.19
CA LYS A 89 -10.92 4.02 -1.91
C LYS A 89 -12.34 3.47 -1.87
N GLU A 90 -12.68 2.54 -2.76
CA GLU A 90 -13.99 1.88 -2.74
C GLU A 90 -14.18 1.04 -1.46
N GLN A 91 -13.17 0.25 -1.07
CA GLN A 91 -13.16 -0.55 0.15
C GLN A 91 -13.29 0.26 1.45
N LEU A 92 -12.95 1.56 1.40
CA LEU A 92 -12.99 2.50 2.53
C LEU A 92 -14.11 3.55 2.39
N SER A 93 -14.99 3.42 1.39
CA SER A 93 -15.99 4.44 1.03
C SER A 93 -17.04 4.72 2.12
N ASN A 94 -17.18 3.82 3.09
CA ASN A 94 -18.07 3.98 4.24
C ASN A 94 -17.44 4.79 5.38
N LEU A 95 -16.16 5.16 5.28
CA LEU A 95 -15.44 5.94 6.30
C LEU A 95 -15.45 7.43 5.94
N TYR A 96 -15.38 8.27 6.96
CA TYR A 96 -15.37 9.73 6.79
C TYR A 96 -14.04 10.25 6.25
N MET A 97 -12.92 9.76 6.79
CA MET A 97 -11.58 10.25 6.46
C MET A 97 -10.65 9.12 6.00
N VAL A 98 -9.89 9.37 4.92
CA VAL A 98 -8.86 8.48 4.39
C VAL A 98 -7.64 9.31 4.02
N ASP A 99 -6.58 9.18 4.80
CA ASP A 99 -5.37 10.01 4.69
C ASP A 99 -4.13 9.21 4.31
N LEU A 100 -3.15 9.88 3.71
CA LEU A 100 -1.80 9.35 3.50
C LEU A 100 -0.76 10.47 3.53
N LEU A 101 0.50 10.11 3.77
CA LEU A 101 1.64 11.02 3.63
C LEU A 101 2.44 10.61 2.40
N CYS A 102 2.86 11.59 1.61
CA CYS A 102 3.69 11.37 0.44
C CYS A 102 4.67 12.52 0.23
N ASP A 103 5.71 12.27 -0.58
CA ASP A 103 6.64 13.32 -1.01
C ASP A 103 5.93 14.31 -1.92
N GLN A 104 6.43 15.57 -1.93
CA GLN A 104 5.84 16.66 -2.72
C GLN A 104 5.65 16.30 -4.21
N ALA A 105 6.57 15.52 -4.79
CA ALA A 105 6.51 15.09 -6.18
C ALA A 105 5.31 14.18 -6.49
N LEU A 106 4.73 13.52 -5.49
CA LEU A 106 3.59 12.60 -5.62
C LEU A 106 2.24 13.27 -5.35
N VAL A 107 2.19 14.51 -4.88
CA VAL A 107 0.93 15.21 -4.58
C VAL A 107 0.01 15.23 -5.82
N SER A 108 0.54 15.65 -6.98
CA SER A 108 -0.24 15.69 -8.23
C SER A 108 -0.73 14.32 -8.72
N TYR A 109 -0.04 13.24 -8.32
CA TYR A 109 -0.49 11.89 -8.61
C TYR A 109 -1.75 11.55 -7.82
N TYR A 110 -1.78 11.84 -6.51
CA TYR A 110 -2.95 11.59 -5.66
C TYR A 110 -4.11 12.55 -5.93
N GLU A 111 -3.84 13.80 -6.33
CA GLU A 111 -4.89 14.75 -6.77
C GLU A 111 -5.67 14.21 -7.96
N LYS A 112 -4.98 13.65 -8.96
CA LYS A 112 -5.63 12.98 -10.12
C LYS A 112 -6.47 11.77 -9.74
N LEU A 113 -6.29 11.23 -8.53
CA LEU A 113 -7.07 10.14 -7.95
C LEU A 113 -8.19 10.66 -7.03
N GLY A 114 -8.41 11.97 -6.98
CA GLY A 114 -9.47 12.62 -6.20
C GLY A 114 -9.15 12.72 -4.71
N MET A 115 -7.87 12.81 -4.34
CA MET A 115 -7.45 13.22 -3.00
C MET A 115 -7.13 14.72 -3.00
N ILE A 116 -7.14 15.35 -1.83
CA ILE A 116 -6.89 16.80 -1.68
C ILE A 116 -5.57 17.00 -0.91
N PRO A 117 -4.67 17.91 -1.34
CA PRO A 117 -3.44 18.19 -0.60
C PRO A 117 -3.74 18.75 0.79
N ALA A 118 -2.95 18.31 1.78
CA ALA A 118 -3.01 18.78 3.15
C ALA A 118 -1.60 18.88 3.75
N SER A 119 -1.48 19.55 4.91
CA SER A 119 -0.22 19.59 5.66
C SER A 119 -0.05 18.31 6.49
N GLY A 120 1.13 17.70 6.43
CA GLY A 120 1.45 16.48 7.15
C GLY A 120 2.49 16.70 8.25
N ALA A 121 2.41 15.90 9.31
CA ALA A 121 3.44 15.79 10.34
C ALA A 121 3.74 14.31 10.60
N MET A 122 5.01 13.95 10.85
CA MET A 122 5.40 12.57 11.03
C MET A 122 6.58 12.38 11.97
N ILE A 123 6.65 11.19 12.57
CA ILE A 123 7.82 10.66 13.28
C ILE A 123 8.23 9.36 12.60
N ARG A 124 9.55 9.09 12.55
CA ARG A 124 10.13 7.84 12.03
C ARG A 124 11.18 7.32 13.01
N ASN A 125 10.94 6.13 13.55
CA ASN A 125 11.90 5.40 14.37
C ASN A 125 12.75 4.51 13.46
N TYR A 126 13.79 5.08 12.83
CA TYR A 126 14.58 4.39 11.81
C TYR A 126 15.25 3.11 12.30
N ASN A 127 15.54 3.01 13.60
CA ASN A 127 16.07 1.78 14.21
C ASN A 127 15.12 0.58 14.07
N ASN A 128 13.80 0.83 13.90
CA ASN A 128 12.77 -0.20 13.80
C ASN A 128 12.24 -0.33 12.35
N GLN A 129 12.96 0.19 11.35
CA GLN A 129 12.46 0.24 9.96
C GLN A 129 12.12 -1.14 9.39
N SER A 130 12.85 -2.19 9.79
CA SER A 130 12.61 -3.59 9.39
C SER A 130 11.42 -4.25 10.09
N GLY A 131 10.81 -3.58 11.07
CA GLY A 131 9.71 -4.14 11.87
C GLY A 131 10.14 -5.15 12.94
N VAL A 132 11.44 -5.21 13.25
CA VAL A 132 12.07 -5.99 14.33
C VAL A 132 13.08 -5.15 15.07
#